data_AF-A0A1X7HUQ4-F1
#
_entry.id   AF-A0A1X7HUQ4-F1
#
_cell.length_a   1.000
_cell.length_b   1.000
_cell.length_c   1.000
_cell.angle_alpha   90.00
_cell.angle_beta   90.00
_cell.angle_gamma   90.00
#
_symmetry.space_group_name_H-M   'P 1'
#
loop_
_entity.id
_entity.type
_entity.pdbx_description
1 polymer ?
#
loop_
_entity_poly.entity_id
_entity_poly.type
_entity_poly.pdbx_seq_one_letter_code
_entity_poly.pdbx_strand_id
1 'polypeptide(L)'
;MADHPRTQLNPTFTNPLRFSLMATLAGVSEITFKDAKEYLQTTDPTLSKHSSALEELGLVDVREGFVGKRPQTRLSLTKEGEAGWRDHLAALRAITEIP
;
A
#
# COMPACT_ATOMS: atom_id res chain seq x y z
N MET A 1 24.93 20.52 -1.26
CA MET A 1 23.71 20.69 -2.08
C MET A 1 22.75 19.62 -1.61
N ALA A 2 21.49 19.95 -1.31
CA ALA A 2 20.51 18.92 -1.00
C ALA A 2 20.29 18.06 -2.25
N ASP A 3 20.27 16.74 -2.10
CA ASP A 3 19.98 15.83 -3.21
C ASP A 3 18.55 16.07 -3.72
N HIS A 4 18.35 15.89 -5.04
CA HIS A 4 17.04 16.04 -5.66
C HIS A 4 16.01 15.12 -4.98
N PRO A 5 14.79 15.57 -4.61
CA PRO A 5 13.81 14.80 -3.83
C PRO A 5 13.42 13.43 -4.40
N ARG A 6 13.58 13.25 -5.72
CA ARG A 6 13.45 11.93 -6.39
C ARG A 6 14.25 10.80 -5.72
N THR A 7 15.36 11.11 -5.03
CA THR A 7 16.18 10.09 -4.34
C THR A 7 15.48 9.51 -3.10
N GLN A 8 14.44 10.17 -2.60
CA GLN A 8 13.63 9.75 -1.46
C GLN A 8 12.41 8.92 -1.87
N LEU A 9 12.16 8.74 -3.17
CA LEU A 9 11.06 7.90 -3.63
C LEU A 9 11.31 6.45 -3.26
N ASN A 10 10.42 5.90 -2.43
CA ASN A 10 10.38 4.46 -2.19
C ASN A 10 10.10 3.68 -3.50
N PRO A 11 11.04 2.83 -3.96
CA PRO A 11 10.89 2.10 -5.23
C PRO A 11 9.71 1.13 -5.23
N THR A 12 9.31 0.61 -4.05
CA THR A 12 8.17 -0.30 -3.91
C THR A 12 6.86 0.33 -4.38
N PHE A 13 6.70 1.65 -4.21
CA PHE A 13 5.51 2.39 -4.56
C PHE A 13 5.52 2.97 -5.97
N THR A 14 6.57 2.69 -6.77
CA THR A 14 6.60 3.08 -8.19
C THR A 14 5.69 2.20 -9.06
N ASN A 15 5.33 1.01 -8.58
CA ASN A 15 4.34 0.17 -9.23
C ASN A 15 2.93 0.76 -9.00
N PRO A 16 2.15 1.06 -10.05
CA PRO A 16 0.86 1.73 -9.90
C PRO A 16 -0.14 1.00 -9.00
N LEU A 17 -0.16 -0.34 -9.05
CA LEU A 17 -1.09 -1.11 -8.23
C LEU A 17 -0.68 -1.10 -6.75
N ARG A 18 0.62 -1.18 -6.45
CA ARG A 18 1.10 -1.04 -5.06
C ARG A 18 0.83 0.36 -4.53
N PHE A 19 1.05 1.39 -5.35
CA PHE A 19 0.74 2.77 -4.98
C PHE A 19 -0.75 2.91 -4.63
N SER A 20 -1.65 2.45 -5.50
CA SER A 20 -3.10 2.51 -5.27
C SER A 20 -3.54 1.67 -4.07
N LEU A 21 -2.94 0.51 -3.83
CA LEU A 21 -3.20 -0.30 -2.66
C LEU A 21 -2.78 0.42 -1.37
N MET A 22 -1.57 0.97 -1.31
CA MET A 22 -1.11 1.75 -0.15
C MET A 22 -1.99 2.98 0.10
N ALA A 23 -2.39 3.69 -0.97
CA ALA A 23 -3.31 4.83 -0.87
C ALA A 23 -4.68 4.42 -0.30
N THR A 24 -5.23 3.29 -0.76
CA THR A 24 -6.49 2.73 -0.24
C THR A 24 -6.36 2.44 1.25
N LEU A 25 -5.30 1.74 1.65
CA LEU A 25 -5.08 1.34 3.04
C LEU A 25 -4.74 2.53 3.95
N ALA A 26 -4.16 3.61 3.43
CA ALA A 26 -3.91 4.83 4.21
C ALA A 26 -5.20 5.58 4.59
N GLY A 27 -6.29 5.35 3.87
CA GLY A 27 -7.58 6.00 4.12
C GLY A 27 -8.51 5.25 5.07
N VAL A 28 -8.14 4.04 5.50
CA VAL A 28 -9.00 3.15 6.30
C VAL A 28 -8.20 2.41 7.38
N SER A 29 -8.85 1.95 8.43
CA SER A 29 -8.17 1.12 9.45
C SER A 29 -7.84 -0.28 8.93
N GLU A 30 -8.76 -0.87 8.17
CA GLU A 30 -8.61 -2.16 7.50
C GLU A 30 -9.63 -2.26 6.36
N ILE A 31 -9.35 -3.10 5.37
CA ILE A 31 -10.26 -3.44 4.27
C ILE A 31 -10.22 -4.94 4.02
N THR A 32 -11.31 -5.52 3.53
CA THR A 32 -11.30 -6.92 3.13
C THR A 32 -10.55 -7.09 1.80
N PHE A 33 -9.91 -8.25 1.60
CA PHE A 33 -9.23 -8.54 0.32
C PHE A 33 -10.20 -8.44 -0.87
N LYS A 34 -11.45 -8.86 -0.68
CA LYS A 34 -12.50 -8.76 -1.70
C LYS A 34 -12.78 -7.31 -2.07
N ASP A 35 -13.01 -6.45 -1.08
CA ASP A 35 -13.35 -5.04 -1.34
C ASP A 35 -12.14 -4.29 -1.94
N ALA A 36 -10.92 -4.58 -1.47
CA ALA A 36 -9.71 -4.04 -2.06
C ALA A 36 -9.56 -4.44 -3.53
N LYS A 37 -9.84 -5.71 -3.87
CA LYS A 37 -9.82 -6.18 -5.25
C LYS A 37 -10.81 -5.44 -6.13
N GLU A 38 -12.05 -5.32 -5.66
CA GLU A 38 -13.13 -4.64 -6.40
C GLU A 38 -12.80 -3.15 -6.60
N TYR A 39 -12.35 -2.47 -5.55
CA TYR A 39 -11.96 -1.06 -5.60
C TYR A 39 -10.77 -0.82 -6.53
N LEU A 40 -9.75 -1.68 -6.46
CA LEU A 40 -8.55 -1.59 -7.30
C LEU A 40 -8.72 -2.19 -8.70
N GLN A 41 -9.91 -2.72 -9.01
CA GLN A 41 -10.26 -3.31 -10.31
C GLN A 41 -9.21 -4.33 -10.80
N THR A 42 -8.78 -5.20 -9.89
CA THR A 42 -7.71 -6.17 -10.16
C THR A 42 -8.20 -7.62 -9.99
N THR A 43 -7.30 -8.59 -10.16
CA THR A 43 -7.60 -10.02 -10.01
C THR A 43 -7.03 -10.58 -8.72
N ASP A 44 -7.57 -11.69 -8.22
CA ASP A 44 -7.09 -12.34 -6.99
C ASP A 44 -5.59 -12.67 -7.07
N PRO A 45 -5.06 -13.29 -8.16
CA PRO A 45 -3.62 -13.58 -8.25
C PRO A 45 -2.77 -12.32 -8.24
N THR A 46 -3.22 -11.24 -8.88
CA THR A 46 -2.50 -9.98 -8.93
C THR A 46 -2.49 -9.32 -7.55
N LEU A 47 -3.64 -9.17 -6.89
CA LEU A 47 -3.71 -8.55 -5.57
C LEU A 47 -2.94 -9.36 -4.52
N SER A 48 -3.04 -10.70 -4.56
CA SER A 48 -2.30 -11.59 -3.67
C SER A 48 -0.79 -11.37 -3.84
N LYS A 49 -0.27 -11.42 -5.07
CA LYS A 49 1.15 -11.18 -5.34
C LYS A 49 1.64 -9.83 -4.81
N HIS A 50 0.86 -8.77 -4.99
CA HIS A 50 1.26 -7.43 -4.54
C HIS A 50 1.13 -7.22 -3.04
N SER A 51 0.05 -7.72 -2.42
CA SER A 51 -0.14 -7.63 -0.95
C SER A 51 0.87 -8.47 -0.19
N SER A 52 1.12 -9.72 -0.60
CA SER A 52 2.17 -10.57 0.02
C SER A 52 3.55 -9.95 -0.10
N ALA A 53 3.90 -9.35 -1.25
CA ALA A 53 5.18 -8.67 -1.39
C ALA A 53 5.30 -7.41 -0.51
N LEU A 54 4.19 -6.74 -0.18
CA LEU A 54 4.20 -5.61 0.75
C LEU A 54 4.27 -6.08 2.21
N GLU A 55 3.65 -7.22 2.51
CA GLU A 55 3.73 -7.89 3.81
C GLU A 55 5.13 -8.39 4.12
N GLU A 56 5.81 -9.01 3.15
CA GLU A 56 7.23 -9.42 3.28
C GLU A 56 8.16 -8.23 3.58
N LEU A 57 7.79 -7.03 3.13
CA LEU A 57 8.50 -5.79 3.42
C LEU A 57 8.07 -5.13 4.75
N GLY A 58 7.11 -5.72 5.46
CA GLY A 58 6.56 -5.20 6.72
C GLY A 58 5.72 -3.93 6.55
N LEU A 59 5.21 -3.65 5.34
CA LEU A 59 4.45 -2.42 5.04
C LEU A 59 2.94 -2.61 5.14
N VAL A 60 2.47 -3.85 4.97
CA VAL A 60 1.05 -4.23 5.03
C VAL A 60 0.91 -5.44 5.94
N ASP A 61 -0.12 -5.45 6.76
CA ASP A 61 -0.53 -6.61 7.55
C ASP A 61 -1.66 -7.35 6.81
N VAL A 62 -1.47 -8.66 6.59
CA VAL A 62 -2.45 -9.53 5.93
C VAL A 62 -2.97 -10.54 6.95
N ARG A 63 -4.19 -10.34 7.42
CA ARG A 63 -4.78 -11.18 8.47
C ARG A 63 -5.90 -12.04 7.94
N GLU A 64 -5.74 -13.35 8.06
CA GLU A 64 -6.82 -14.29 7.86
C GLU A 64 -7.69 -14.39 9.11
N GLY A 65 -9.01 -14.36 8.92
CA GLY A 65 -9.97 -14.54 9.99
C GLY A 65 -11.27 -15.11 9.47
N PHE A 66 -12.29 -15.08 10.32
CA PHE A 66 -13.63 -15.56 9.97
C PHE A 66 -14.68 -14.51 10.31
N VAL A 67 -15.67 -14.37 9.44
CA VAL A 67 -16.93 -13.66 9.75
C VAL A 67 -18.04 -14.69 9.73
N GLY A 68 -18.46 -15.11 10.92
CA GLY A 68 -19.31 -16.29 11.09
C GLY A 68 -18.58 -17.55 10.65
N LYS A 69 -19.12 -18.24 9.63
CA LYS A 69 -18.54 -19.48 9.07
C LYS A 69 -17.69 -19.28 7.80
N ARG A 70 -17.50 -18.04 7.35
CA ARG A 70 -16.80 -17.74 6.09
C ARG A 70 -15.40 -17.20 6.39
N PRO A 71 -14.34 -17.77 5.78
CA PRO A 71 -13.01 -17.19 5.87
C PRO A 71 -12.98 -15.83 5.17
N GLN A 72 -12.26 -14.89 5.75
CA GLN A 72 -12.09 -13.54 5.21
C GLN A 72 -10.69 -13.02 5.54
N THR A 73 -9.97 -12.61 4.51
CA THR A 73 -8.68 -11.94 4.63
C THR A 73 -8.89 -10.45 4.71
N ARG A 74 -8.18 -9.79 5.63
CA ARG A 74 -8.16 -8.34 5.82
C ARG A 74 -6.75 -7.81 5.57
N LEU A 75 -6.70 -6.60 5.03
CA LEU A 75 -5.49 -5.87 4.72
C LEU A 75 -5.50 -4.55 5.50
N SER A 76 -4.37 -4.18 6.10
CA SER A 76 -4.19 -2.90 6.78
C SER A 76 -2.75 -2.42 6.65
N LEU A 77 -2.50 -1.12 6.77
CA LEU A 77 -1.12 -0.63 6.90
C LEU A 77 -0.53 -1.00 8.25
N THR A 78 0.77 -1.31 8.24
CA THR A 78 1.58 -1.29 9.47
C THR A 78 2.01 0.14 9.79
N LYS A 79 2.63 0.34 10.96
CA LYS A 79 3.20 1.65 11.32
C LYS A 79 4.34 2.05 10.37
N GLU A 80 5.14 1.07 9.97
CA GLU A 80 6.25 1.21 9.03
C GLU A 80 5.71 1.53 7.62
N GLY A 81 4.62 0.87 7.22
CA GLY A 81 3.91 1.15 5.98
C GLY A 81 3.35 2.57 5.92
N GLU A 82 2.72 3.03 7.00
CA GLU A 82 2.18 4.38 7.11
C GLU A 82 3.29 5.45 7.06
N ALA A 83 4.40 5.23 7.77
CA ALA A 83 5.55 6.12 7.71
C ALA A 83 6.15 6.18 6.29
N GLY A 84 6.41 5.03 5.69
CA GLY A 84 6.95 4.96 4.33
C GLY A 84 6.03 5.58 3.29
N TRP A 85 4.70 5.41 3.43
CA TRP A 85 3.71 6.04 2.55
C TRP A 85 3.74 7.56 2.65
N ARG A 86 3.76 8.10 3.88
CA ARG A 86 3.84 9.55 4.12
C ARG A 86 5.12 10.15 3.56
N ASP A 87 6.26 9.49 3.77
CA ASP A 87 7.56 9.97 3.27
C ASP A 87 7.60 9.96 1.74
N HIS A 88 7.05 8.92 1.11
CA HIS A 88 6.95 8.84 -0.35
C HIS A 88 6.06 9.95 -0.94
N LEU A 89 4.90 10.23 -0.32
CA LEU A 89 4.03 11.33 -0.75
C LEU A 89 4.70 12.70 -0.55
N ALA A 90 5.46 12.89 0.53
CA ALA A 90 6.22 14.11 0.76
C ALA A 90 7.28 14.33 -0.34
N ALA A 91 7.98 13.26 -0.74
CA ALA A 91 8.93 13.30 -1.83
C ALA A 91 8.27 13.62 -3.18
N LEU A 92 7.14 12.98 -3.51
CA LEU A 92 6.37 13.28 -4.72
C LEU A 92 5.93 14.75 -4.75
N ARG A 93 5.40 15.26 -3.64
CA ARG A 93 4.98 16.65 -3.52
C ARG A 93 6.15 17.61 -3.72
N ALA A 94 7.29 17.34 -3.09
CA ALA A 94 8.49 18.14 -3.26
C ALA A 94 8.96 18.17 -4.73
N ILE A 95 8.86 17.06 -5.47
CA ILE A 95 9.17 17.03 -6.90
C ILE A 95 8.28 17.99 -7.69
N THR A 96 6.98 18.06 -7.37
CA THR A 96 6.03 18.93 -8.08
C THR A 96 6.17 20.42 -7.74
N GLU A 97 6.87 20.75 -6.66
CA GLU A 97 7.07 22.12 -6.18
C GLU A 97 8.44 22.70 -6.58
N ILE A 98 9.30 21.90 -7.23
CA ILE A 98 10.59 22.36 -7.78
C ILE A 98 10.34 23.20 -9.05
N PRO A 99 11.02 24.36 -9.18
CA PRO A 99 10.90 25.25 -10.34
C PRO A 99 11.44 24.67 -11.66
#